data_AF-A0A5E3X1M3-F1
#
_entry.id   AF-A0A5E3X1M3-F1
#
_cell.length_a   1.000
_cell.length_b   1.000
_cell.length_c   1.000
_cell.angle_alpha   90.00
_cell.angle_beta   90.00
_cell.angle_gamma   90.00
#
_symmetry.space_group_name_H-M   'P 1'
#
loop_
_entity.id
_entity.type
_entity.pdbx_description
1 polymer ?
#
loop_
_entity_poly.entity_id
_entity_poly.type
_entity_poly.pdbx_seq_one_letter_code
_entity_poly.pdbx_strand_id
1 'polypeptide(L)'
;MYSMRPKTCESGYPSHDRALKSPPPPYSRSPVSKPHRDRHEPATSAVSTKIYPPQSYIAISTQAVYSGQTPMLARIALTDYWGTVLLDTFVQPTQVVTHYGTLAHQYHQQLHVAPTIDAVRQQVAAHIHQNRILVGYAIWSSLAALNLSHPAISTRDCAVFEPFLHHLRTTQMPPLSILANRFLGRSLGLIEPEHPVESARAALDLFRSTEQRWEDLIDQGRWPCSLPPQIYGVYFT
;
A
#
# COMPACT_ATOMS: atom_id res chain seq x y z
N MET A 1 -2.18 25.99 55.32
CA MET A 1 -3.51 25.41 55.03
C MET A 1 -3.34 23.99 54.50
N TYR A 2 -4.32 23.11 54.74
CA TYR A 2 -4.43 21.72 54.25
C TYR A 2 -3.40 20.66 54.71
N SER A 3 -3.64 20.20 55.94
CA SER A 3 -3.72 18.80 56.43
C SER A 3 -2.86 17.69 55.80
N MET A 4 -2.15 16.94 56.67
CA MET A 4 -1.41 15.71 56.35
C MET A 4 -2.12 14.44 56.86
N ARG A 5 -1.92 13.34 56.12
CA ARG A 5 -1.81 11.91 56.51
C ARG A 5 -2.67 11.33 57.67
N PRO A 6 -3.37 10.19 57.46
CA PRO A 6 -3.95 9.39 58.55
C PRO A 6 -2.87 8.59 59.34
N LYS A 7 -3.25 8.16 60.55
CA LYS A 7 -2.39 7.56 61.58
C LYS A 7 -2.43 6.01 61.58
N THR A 8 -1.45 5.40 62.25
CA THR A 8 -1.32 3.95 62.53
C THR A 8 -1.51 3.63 64.03
N CYS A 9 -1.57 2.33 64.37
CA CYS A 9 -1.56 1.73 65.74
C CYS A 9 -2.87 1.94 66.55
N GLU A 10 -3.33 1.13 67.51
CA GLU A 10 -3.04 -0.24 68.03
C GLU A 10 -4.18 -0.62 69.03
N SER A 11 -4.39 -1.81 69.62
CA SER A 11 -3.80 -3.18 69.61
C SER A 11 -4.88 -4.18 70.16
N GLY A 12 -4.55 -5.45 70.50
CA GLY A 12 -5.36 -6.25 71.45
C GLY A 12 -5.61 -7.74 71.11
N TYR A 13 -4.84 -8.65 71.72
CA TYR A 13 -5.13 -10.10 71.85
C TYR A 13 -5.74 -10.41 73.24
N PRO A 14 -6.42 -11.56 73.44
CA PRO A 14 -5.70 -12.70 74.06
C PRO A 14 -6.04 -14.10 73.49
N SER A 15 -5.21 -15.06 73.90
CA SER A 15 -5.06 -16.44 73.42
C SER A 15 -6.17 -17.43 73.80
N HIS A 16 -6.23 -18.57 73.09
CA HIS A 16 -6.45 -19.88 73.73
C HIS A 16 -5.79 -21.03 72.92
N ASP A 17 -5.07 -21.91 73.63
CA ASP A 17 -4.39 -23.09 73.08
C ASP A 17 -5.33 -24.21 72.60
N ARG A 18 -4.94 -24.90 71.52
CA ARG A 18 -5.05 -26.36 71.47
C ARG A 18 -4.09 -27.00 70.46
N ALA A 19 -3.49 -28.13 70.85
CA ALA A 19 -2.29 -28.66 70.22
C ALA A 19 -2.52 -29.77 69.17
N LEU A 20 -1.53 -29.87 68.27
CA LEU A 20 -0.96 -31.08 67.64
C LEU A 20 -1.89 -32.11 66.96
N LYS A 21 -1.75 -32.22 65.62
CA LYS A 21 -1.68 -33.51 64.91
C LYS A 21 -0.55 -33.47 63.86
N SER A 22 0.24 -34.54 63.81
CA SER A 22 1.41 -34.70 62.94
C SER A 22 1.04 -35.12 61.50
N PRO A 23 1.90 -34.87 60.50
CA PRO A 23 1.67 -35.29 59.12
C PRO A 23 1.99 -36.79 58.89
N PRO A 24 1.32 -37.46 57.94
CA PRO A 24 1.57 -38.87 57.58
C PRO A 24 2.85 -39.05 56.73
N PRO A 25 3.42 -40.28 56.67
CA PRO A 25 4.69 -40.57 56.01
C PRO A 25 4.61 -40.58 54.46
N PRO A 26 5.75 -40.45 53.76
CA PRO A 26 5.80 -40.43 52.30
C PRO A 26 5.57 -41.83 51.69
N TYR A 27 4.55 -41.95 50.84
CA TYR A 27 4.36 -43.14 50.01
C TYR A 27 5.24 -43.12 48.77
N SER A 28 5.89 -44.26 48.50
CA SER A 28 6.74 -44.48 47.32
C SER A 28 5.93 -44.43 46.02
N ARG A 29 6.49 -43.77 44.99
CA ARG A 29 5.92 -43.77 43.64
C ARG A 29 6.62 -44.80 42.77
N SER A 30 5.92 -45.87 42.41
CA SER A 30 6.27 -46.68 41.23
C SER A 30 5.96 -45.86 39.96
N PRO A 31 6.82 -45.91 38.92
CA PRO A 31 6.59 -45.15 37.69
C PRO A 31 5.50 -45.82 36.83
N VAL A 32 4.36 -45.16 36.70
CA VAL A 32 3.37 -45.49 35.66
C VAL A 32 3.88 -44.92 34.33
N SER A 33 4.14 -45.80 33.37
CA SER A 33 4.50 -45.43 32.00
C SER A 33 3.34 -44.70 31.32
N LYS A 34 3.62 -43.50 30.80
CA LYS A 34 2.65 -42.75 29.98
C LYS A 34 2.67 -43.32 28.55
N PRO A 35 1.51 -43.48 27.88
CA PRO A 35 1.49 -43.80 26.45
C PRO A 35 2.11 -42.63 25.66
N HIS A 36 2.95 -42.97 24.69
CA HIS A 36 3.56 -41.99 23.78
C HIS A 36 2.44 -41.38 22.93
N ARG A 37 2.06 -40.14 23.22
CA ARG A 37 1.07 -39.42 22.43
C ARG A 37 1.81 -38.73 21.30
N ASP A 38 1.84 -39.37 20.13
CA ASP A 38 2.48 -38.83 18.94
C ASP A 38 1.90 -37.45 18.63
N ARG A 39 2.69 -36.42 18.93
CA ARG A 39 2.45 -35.09 18.38
C ARG A 39 2.83 -35.19 16.92
N HIS A 40 1.83 -35.34 16.06
CA HIS A 40 1.91 -34.71 14.76
C HIS A 40 2.15 -33.21 15.02
N GLU A 41 3.40 -32.78 14.86
CA GLU A 41 3.67 -31.38 14.56
C GLU A 41 2.81 -31.02 13.34
N PRO A 42 1.98 -29.97 13.41
CA PRO A 42 1.37 -29.45 12.21
C PRO A 42 2.53 -28.98 11.33
N ALA A 43 2.75 -29.68 10.21
CA ALA A 43 3.78 -29.30 9.27
C ALA A 43 3.57 -27.83 8.91
N THR A 44 4.54 -26.99 9.24
CA THR A 44 4.62 -25.61 8.76
C THR A 44 4.81 -25.68 7.25
N SER A 45 3.68 -25.75 6.53
CA SER A 45 3.64 -25.57 5.09
C SER A 45 4.26 -24.22 4.81
N ALA A 46 5.51 -24.22 4.32
CA ALA A 46 6.19 -23.01 3.91
C ALA A 46 5.31 -22.35 2.85
N VAL A 47 4.68 -21.23 3.23
CA VAL A 47 3.90 -20.43 2.29
C VAL A 47 4.90 -19.90 1.29
N SER A 48 4.86 -20.46 0.07
CA SER A 48 5.74 -20.03 -1.00
C SER A 48 5.24 -18.68 -1.50
N THR A 49 5.72 -17.58 -0.90
CA THR A 49 5.37 -16.22 -1.33
C THR A 49 5.64 -16.09 -2.83
N LYS A 50 4.60 -15.83 -3.60
CA LYS A 50 4.63 -15.75 -5.05
C LYS A 50 5.09 -14.38 -5.49
N ILE A 51 6.34 -14.04 -5.17
CA ILE A 51 7.00 -12.85 -5.69
C ILE A 51 7.16 -13.01 -7.20
N TYR A 52 6.61 -12.06 -7.96
CA TYR A 52 6.68 -12.07 -9.42
C TYR A 52 8.08 -11.62 -9.87
N PRO A 53 8.61 -12.12 -10.99
CA PRO A 53 9.90 -11.66 -11.49
C PRO A 53 9.82 -10.15 -11.83
N PRO A 54 10.91 -9.37 -11.66
CA PRO A 54 10.92 -7.91 -11.88
C PRO A 54 10.25 -7.44 -13.17
N GLN A 55 10.37 -8.21 -14.26
CA GLN A 55 9.77 -7.88 -15.56
C GLN A 55 8.23 -7.88 -15.53
N SER A 56 7.58 -8.55 -14.58
CA SER A 56 6.12 -8.54 -14.44
C SER A 56 5.58 -7.17 -14.08
N TYR A 57 6.34 -6.37 -13.31
CA TYR A 57 5.87 -5.07 -12.81
C TYR A 57 6.13 -3.94 -13.80
N ILE A 58 5.16 -3.03 -13.88
CA ILE A 58 5.28 -1.76 -14.57
C ILE A 58 4.61 -0.68 -13.74
N ALA A 59 5.31 0.44 -13.52
CA ALA A 59 4.74 1.57 -12.80
C ALA A 59 4.13 2.58 -13.78
N ILE A 60 2.97 3.14 -13.43
CA ILE A 60 2.27 4.16 -14.23
C ILE A 60 2.05 5.43 -13.41
N SER A 61 2.17 6.58 -14.08
CA SER A 61 1.64 7.84 -13.57
C SER A 61 1.17 8.73 -14.72
N THR A 62 0.10 9.47 -14.49
CA THR A 62 -0.54 10.35 -15.46
C THR A 62 -0.76 11.73 -14.86
N GLN A 63 -0.61 12.77 -15.67
CA GLN A 63 -0.88 14.14 -15.31
C GLN A 63 -1.92 14.72 -16.26
N ALA A 64 -2.88 15.46 -15.69
CA ALA A 64 -4.03 15.98 -16.39
C ALA A 64 -3.99 17.51 -16.49
N VAL A 65 -4.57 18.02 -17.58
CA VAL A 65 -5.02 19.42 -17.72
C VAL A 65 -6.55 19.43 -17.76
N TYR A 66 -7.18 20.60 -17.63
CA TYR A 66 -8.64 20.68 -17.53
C TYR A 66 -9.24 21.59 -18.61
N SER A 67 -10.36 21.13 -19.17
CA SER A 67 -11.32 21.94 -19.94
C SER A 67 -12.51 22.22 -19.04
N GLY A 68 -12.58 23.43 -18.47
CA GLY A 68 -13.49 23.76 -17.38
C GLY A 68 -13.20 22.90 -16.14
N GLN A 69 -14.09 21.96 -15.84
CA GLN A 69 -13.98 20.96 -14.75
C GLN A 69 -13.63 19.56 -15.27
N THR A 70 -13.57 19.34 -16.58
CA THR A 70 -13.31 18.03 -17.18
C THR A 70 -11.82 17.78 -17.30
N PRO A 71 -11.25 16.74 -16.64
CA PRO A 71 -9.85 16.38 -16.80
C PRO A 71 -9.58 15.74 -18.18
N MET A 72 -8.42 16.02 -18.74
CA MET A 72 -7.89 15.43 -19.97
C MET A 72 -6.45 14.99 -19.73
N LEU A 73 -6.07 13.82 -20.25
CA LEU A 73 -4.68 13.37 -20.17
C LEU A 73 -3.77 14.34 -20.93
N ALA A 74 -2.68 14.76 -20.28
CA ALA A 74 -1.73 15.73 -20.82
C ALA A 74 -0.31 15.17 -20.89
N ARG A 75 0.09 14.35 -19.92
CA ARG A 75 1.36 13.63 -19.92
C ARG A 75 1.23 12.29 -19.21
N ILE A 76 1.96 11.29 -19.67
CA ILE A 76 2.03 9.97 -19.06
C ILE A 76 3.47 9.50 -18.98
N ALA A 77 3.80 8.80 -17.89
CA ALA A 77 5.03 8.03 -17.77
C ALA A 77 4.75 6.57 -17.41
N LEU A 78 5.58 5.69 -17.97
CA LEU A 78 5.71 4.28 -17.58
C LEU A 78 7.17 4.01 -17.20
N THR A 79 7.40 3.26 -16.13
CA THR A 79 8.74 2.75 -15.78
C THR A 79 8.72 1.24 -15.53
N ASP A 80 9.87 0.59 -15.77
CA ASP A 80 10.09 -0.78 -15.32
C ASP A 80 10.24 -0.86 -13.79
N TYR A 81 10.40 -2.07 -13.25
CA TYR A 81 10.64 -2.34 -11.82
C TYR A 81 11.92 -1.71 -11.25
N TRP A 82 12.88 -1.30 -12.08
CA TRP A 82 14.10 -0.62 -11.64
C TRP A 82 13.95 0.91 -11.64
N GLY A 83 12.87 1.43 -12.22
CA GLY A 83 12.65 2.87 -12.42
C GLY A 83 13.21 3.39 -13.75
N THR A 84 13.62 2.51 -14.67
CA THR A 84 13.99 2.86 -16.05
C THR A 84 12.75 3.35 -16.79
N VAL A 85 12.83 4.48 -17.49
CA VAL A 85 11.70 5.01 -18.26
C VAL A 85 11.46 4.13 -19.49
N LEU A 86 10.24 3.61 -19.62
CA LEU A 86 9.78 2.86 -20.78
C LEU A 86 9.00 3.76 -21.75
N LEU A 87 8.23 4.70 -21.19
CA LEU A 87 7.50 5.73 -21.91
C LEU A 87 7.49 7.00 -21.06
N ASP A 88 7.74 8.15 -21.68
CA ASP A 88 7.44 9.47 -21.13
C ASP A 88 7.00 10.34 -22.31
N THR A 89 5.72 10.69 -22.37
CA THR A 89 5.17 11.39 -23.53
C THR A 89 4.04 12.33 -23.15
N PHE A 90 3.99 13.45 -23.85
CA PHE A 90 2.85 14.37 -23.83
C PHE A 90 1.71 13.82 -24.69
N VAL A 91 0.50 14.29 -24.41
CA VAL A 91 -0.71 13.88 -25.12
C VAL A 91 -1.42 15.12 -25.66
N GLN A 92 -1.83 15.07 -26.92
CA GLN A 92 -2.59 16.15 -27.55
C GLN A 92 -3.96 16.30 -26.84
N PRO A 93 -4.34 17.51 -26.39
CA PRO A 93 -5.62 17.73 -25.72
C PRO A 93 -6.77 17.60 -26.71
N THR A 94 -7.86 16.98 -26.28
CA THR A 94 -9.07 16.76 -27.11
C THR A 94 -10.04 17.94 -27.09
N GLN A 95 -9.86 18.89 -26.17
CA GLN A 95 -10.66 20.11 -26.04
C GLN A 95 -9.75 21.31 -25.69
N VAL A 96 -10.31 22.52 -25.71
CA VAL A 96 -9.59 23.74 -25.31
C VAL A 96 -9.26 23.67 -23.81
N VAL A 97 -7.97 23.76 -23.48
CA VAL A 97 -7.50 23.73 -22.10
C VAL A 97 -7.71 25.09 -21.44
N THR A 98 -8.42 25.11 -20.31
CA THR A 98 -8.65 26.30 -19.49
C THR A 98 -7.72 26.34 -18.27
N HIS A 99 -7.27 25.20 -17.75
CA HIS A 99 -6.35 25.12 -16.62
C HIS A 99 -5.23 24.12 -16.88
N TYR A 100 -3.98 24.60 -16.88
CA TYR A 100 -2.78 23.81 -17.18
C TYR A 100 -2.09 23.25 -15.92
N GLY A 101 -2.43 23.75 -14.73
CA GLY A 101 -1.80 23.32 -13.47
C GLY A 101 -0.27 23.44 -13.49
N THR A 102 0.42 22.44 -12.94
CA THR A 102 1.89 22.33 -12.92
C THR A 102 2.53 22.18 -14.31
N LEU A 103 1.76 21.87 -15.35
CA LEU A 103 2.25 21.69 -16.72
C LEU A 103 2.39 22.97 -17.54
N ALA A 104 1.95 24.13 -17.04
CA ALA A 104 1.88 25.38 -17.81
C ALA A 104 3.17 25.70 -18.60
N HIS A 105 4.34 25.57 -17.97
CA HIS A 105 5.62 25.88 -18.62
C HIS A 105 6.07 24.85 -19.67
N GLN A 106 5.70 23.59 -19.51
CA GLN A 106 6.15 22.49 -20.39
C GLN A 106 5.19 22.25 -21.56
N TYR A 107 3.88 22.33 -21.30
CA TYR A 107 2.87 21.82 -22.22
C TYR A 107 2.72 22.67 -23.49
N HIS A 108 2.73 24.00 -23.36
CA HIS A 108 2.57 24.92 -24.50
C HIS A 108 3.61 24.69 -25.62
N GLN A 109 4.83 24.25 -25.27
CA GLN A 109 5.88 23.96 -26.25
C GLN A 109 5.69 22.61 -26.96
N GLN A 110 4.95 21.69 -26.34
CA GLN A 110 4.82 20.29 -26.76
C GLN A 110 3.50 20.00 -27.51
N LEU A 111 2.50 20.89 -27.39
CA LEU A 111 1.16 20.75 -28.02
C LEU A 111 1.20 20.44 -29.53
N HIS A 112 2.19 20.95 -30.27
CA HIS A 112 2.30 20.79 -31.72
C HIS A 112 2.93 19.46 -32.16
N VAL A 113 3.58 18.73 -31.25
CA VAL A 113 4.31 17.48 -31.52
C VAL A 113 3.79 16.30 -30.71
N ALA A 114 2.89 16.53 -29.75
CA ALA A 114 2.32 15.50 -28.90
C ALA A 114 1.45 14.52 -29.71
N PRO A 115 1.59 13.19 -29.53
CA PRO A 115 0.71 12.19 -30.12
C PRO A 115 -0.75 12.31 -29.63
N THR A 116 -1.68 11.78 -30.43
CA THR A 116 -3.09 11.67 -30.05
C THR A 116 -3.29 10.69 -28.89
N ILE A 117 -4.35 10.89 -28.11
CA ILE A 117 -4.74 9.97 -27.04
C ILE A 117 -4.88 8.51 -27.50
N ASP A 118 -5.38 8.28 -28.73
CA ASP A 118 -5.54 6.92 -29.27
C ASP A 118 -4.19 6.23 -29.52
N ALA A 119 -3.20 6.95 -30.05
CA ALA A 119 -1.85 6.42 -30.27
C ALA A 119 -1.15 6.11 -28.93
N VAL A 120 -1.26 7.01 -27.95
CA VAL A 120 -0.71 6.82 -26.60
C VAL A 120 -1.40 5.64 -25.90
N ARG A 121 -2.73 5.53 -26.00
CA ARG A 121 -3.50 4.40 -25.46
C ARG A 121 -3.02 3.06 -26.05
N GLN A 122 -2.77 2.99 -27.36
CA GLN A 122 -2.25 1.78 -28.00
C GLN A 122 -0.85 1.41 -27.49
N GLN A 123 0.06 2.38 -27.35
CA GLN A 123 1.39 2.16 -26.79
C GLN A 123 1.31 1.66 -25.34
N VAL A 124 0.51 2.31 -24.49
CA VAL A 124 0.35 1.90 -23.08
C VAL A 124 -0.27 0.51 -22.99
N ALA A 125 -1.31 0.21 -23.75
CA ALA A 125 -1.95 -1.11 -23.77
C ALA A 125 -0.98 -2.24 -24.16
N ALA A 126 -0.05 -1.98 -25.10
CA ALA A 126 1.01 -2.92 -25.43
C ALA A 126 1.99 -3.16 -24.25
N HIS A 127 2.24 -2.14 -23.43
CA HIS A 127 3.08 -2.26 -22.23
C HIS A 127 2.38 -2.95 -21.04
N ILE A 128 1.09 -2.67 -20.80
CA ILE A 128 0.31 -3.14 -19.63
C ILE A 128 -0.60 -4.36 -19.90
N HIS A 129 -0.27 -5.18 -20.91
CA HIS A 129 -1.07 -6.32 -21.33
C HIS A 129 -1.25 -7.39 -20.22
N GLN A 130 -2.23 -8.27 -20.41
CA GLN A 130 -2.52 -9.42 -19.53
C GLN A 130 -1.22 -10.18 -19.20
N ASN A 131 -0.94 -10.39 -17.90
CA ASN A 131 0.32 -10.86 -17.27
C ASN A 131 1.25 -9.78 -16.69
N ARG A 132 0.98 -8.49 -16.90
CA ARG A 132 1.64 -7.40 -16.17
C ARG A 132 0.97 -7.13 -14.83
N ILE A 133 1.75 -6.59 -13.91
CA ILE A 133 1.30 -6.02 -12.64
C ILE A 133 1.48 -4.51 -12.70
N LEU A 134 0.38 -3.79 -12.58
CA LEU A 134 0.35 -2.34 -12.67
C LEU A 134 0.55 -1.73 -11.29
N VAL A 135 1.67 -1.04 -11.08
CA VAL A 135 2.02 -0.34 -9.84
C VAL A 135 1.74 1.16 -10.02
N GLY A 136 1.24 1.84 -8.99
CA GLY A 136 0.95 3.26 -9.11
C GLY A 136 0.26 3.86 -7.89
N TYR A 137 -0.21 5.09 -8.05
CA TYR A 137 -0.97 5.81 -7.05
C TYR A 137 -2.28 6.28 -7.67
N ALA A 138 -3.42 5.88 -7.09
CA ALA A 138 -4.75 6.15 -7.62
C ALA A 138 -4.88 5.70 -9.09
N ILE A 139 -4.48 4.45 -9.36
CA ILE A 139 -4.32 3.82 -10.68
C ILE A 139 -5.58 3.96 -11.53
N TRP A 140 -6.76 3.94 -10.90
CA TRP A 140 -8.03 4.20 -11.56
C TRP A 140 -8.06 5.51 -12.35
N SER A 141 -7.34 6.54 -11.91
CA SER A 141 -7.24 7.85 -12.58
C SER A 141 -6.49 7.72 -13.90
N SER A 142 -5.39 6.96 -13.92
CA SER A 142 -4.62 6.68 -15.13
C SER A 142 -5.38 5.79 -16.10
N LEU A 143 -6.04 4.75 -15.59
CA LEU A 143 -6.88 3.84 -16.38
C LEU A 143 -8.08 4.58 -17.01
N ALA A 144 -8.76 5.44 -16.25
CA ALA A 144 -9.86 6.26 -16.75
C ALA A 144 -9.39 7.29 -17.78
N ALA A 145 -8.26 7.96 -17.55
CA ALA A 145 -7.69 8.94 -18.49
C ALA A 145 -7.27 8.31 -19.83
N LEU A 146 -6.92 7.02 -19.83
CA LEU A 146 -6.61 6.23 -21.04
C LEU A 146 -7.82 5.48 -21.60
N ASN A 147 -8.93 5.38 -20.88
CA ASN A 147 -10.03 4.45 -21.14
C ASN A 147 -9.53 3.00 -21.38
N LEU A 148 -8.75 2.49 -20.43
CA LEU A 148 -8.25 1.10 -20.40
C LEU A 148 -8.73 0.41 -19.11
N SER A 149 -8.94 -0.90 -19.16
CA SER A 149 -9.24 -1.71 -17.98
C SER A 149 -8.09 -2.67 -17.65
N HIS A 150 -7.88 -2.98 -16.38
CA HIS A 150 -6.82 -3.88 -15.91
C HIS A 150 -7.36 -4.83 -14.83
N PRO A 151 -6.91 -6.11 -14.77
CA PRO A 151 -7.34 -7.02 -13.72
C PRO A 151 -7.05 -6.47 -12.32
N ALA A 152 -8.07 -6.42 -11.46
CA ALA A 152 -7.96 -5.81 -10.12
C ALA A 152 -6.83 -6.44 -9.31
N ILE A 153 -6.80 -7.78 -9.28
CA ILE A 153 -5.79 -8.61 -8.59
C ILE A 153 -4.36 -8.38 -9.10
N SER A 154 -4.21 -7.80 -10.30
CA SER A 154 -2.93 -7.45 -10.92
C SER A 154 -2.58 -5.96 -10.77
N THR A 155 -3.20 -5.23 -9.83
CA THR A 155 -2.86 -3.84 -9.50
C THR A 155 -2.25 -3.70 -8.11
N ARG A 156 -1.31 -2.76 -7.95
CA ARG A 156 -0.58 -2.42 -6.71
C ARG A 156 -0.73 -0.92 -6.47
N ASP A 157 -1.90 -0.52 -5.95
CA ASP A 157 -2.26 0.90 -5.76
C ASP A 157 -1.88 1.43 -4.37
N CYS A 158 -0.80 2.20 -4.32
CA CYS A 158 -0.26 2.76 -3.08
C CYS A 158 -1.20 3.78 -2.41
N ALA A 159 -2.19 4.34 -3.11
CA ALA A 159 -3.09 5.35 -2.57
C ALA A 159 -4.14 4.77 -1.61
N VAL A 160 -4.48 3.49 -1.79
CA VAL A 160 -5.52 2.76 -1.02
C VAL A 160 -4.96 1.58 -0.21
N PHE A 161 -3.64 1.39 -0.18
CA PHE A 161 -3.00 0.29 0.55
C PHE A 161 -3.17 0.43 2.07
N GLU A 162 -3.96 -0.47 2.66
CA GLU A 162 -4.39 -0.40 4.07
C GLU A 162 -3.22 -0.31 5.07
N PRO A 163 -2.08 -1.01 4.89
CA PRO A 163 -0.92 -0.83 5.76
C PRO A 163 -0.37 0.61 5.83
N PHE A 164 -0.43 1.40 4.74
CA PHE A 164 -0.06 2.81 4.79
C PHE A 164 -1.12 3.66 5.48
N LEU A 165 -2.40 3.42 5.17
CA LEU A 165 -3.54 4.12 5.76
C LEU A 165 -3.59 3.92 7.30
N HIS A 166 -3.45 2.68 7.77
CA HIS A 166 -3.37 2.32 9.18
C HIS A 166 -2.16 2.95 9.89
N HIS A 167 -0.97 2.96 9.25
CA HIS A 167 0.23 3.57 9.84
C HIS A 167 0.09 5.10 9.97
N LEU A 168 -0.59 5.73 9.02
CA LEU A 168 -0.94 7.15 9.05
C LEU A 168 -2.18 7.47 9.90
N ARG A 169 -2.91 6.45 10.38
CA ARG A 169 -4.18 6.56 11.13
C ARG A 169 -5.25 7.36 10.39
N THR A 170 -5.31 7.21 9.06
CA THR A 170 -6.28 7.85 8.18
C THR A 170 -7.16 6.80 7.47
N THR A 171 -8.38 7.16 7.15
CA THR A 171 -9.25 6.44 6.19
C THR A 171 -9.36 7.16 4.84
N GLN A 172 -8.82 8.39 4.75
CA GLN A 172 -8.75 9.16 3.52
C GLN A 172 -7.41 8.89 2.81
N MET A 173 -7.47 8.86 1.48
CA MET A 173 -6.33 8.72 0.58
C MET A 173 -5.30 9.87 0.81
N PRO A 174 -4.10 9.59 1.36
CA PRO A 174 -3.08 10.60 1.60
C PRO A 174 -2.31 10.89 0.30
N PRO A 175 -2.02 12.17 -0.03
CA PRO A 175 -1.21 12.53 -1.20
C PRO A 175 0.09 11.73 -1.33
N LEU A 176 0.48 11.41 -2.55
CA LEU A 176 1.70 10.65 -2.85
C LEU A 176 2.96 11.30 -2.24
N SER A 177 3.02 12.64 -2.18
CA SER A 177 4.10 13.37 -1.52
C SER A 177 4.19 13.10 -0.01
N ILE A 178 3.05 12.91 0.68
CA ILE A 178 3.02 12.52 2.11
C ILE A 178 3.49 11.08 2.27
N LEU A 179 3.05 10.16 1.40
CA LEU A 179 3.51 8.77 1.41
C LEU A 179 5.03 8.67 1.18
N ALA A 180 5.53 9.29 0.12
CA ALA A 180 6.96 9.30 -0.22
C ALA A 180 7.81 9.95 0.88
N ASN A 181 7.35 11.04 1.49
CA ASN A 181 8.06 11.66 2.61
C ASN A 181 8.07 10.76 3.84
N ARG A 182 6.91 10.17 4.20
CA ARG A 182 6.76 9.35 5.41
C ARG A 182 7.50 8.03 5.36
N PHE A 183 7.46 7.33 4.22
CA PHE A 183 7.95 5.95 4.10
C PHE A 183 9.29 5.84 3.36
N LEU A 184 9.63 6.79 2.48
CA LEU A 184 10.89 6.79 1.72
C LEU A 184 11.84 7.92 2.12
N GLY A 185 11.40 8.87 2.96
CA GLY A 185 12.19 10.06 3.31
C GLY A 185 12.38 11.04 2.15
N ARG A 186 11.56 10.96 1.09
CA ARG A 186 11.69 11.78 -0.13
C ARG A 186 10.61 12.84 -0.24
N SER A 187 10.99 14.02 -0.70
CA SER A 187 10.06 15.14 -0.89
C SER A 187 9.80 15.38 -2.37
N LEU A 188 8.65 14.89 -2.85
CA LEU A 188 8.19 15.11 -4.23
C LEU A 188 7.63 16.53 -4.38
N GLY A 189 7.87 17.16 -5.53
CA GLY A 189 7.20 18.42 -5.90
C GLY A 189 7.61 19.67 -5.11
N LEU A 190 8.70 19.63 -4.33
CA LEU A 190 9.16 20.80 -3.55
C LEU A 190 10.01 21.80 -4.36
N ILE A 191 10.78 21.32 -5.33
CA ILE A 191 11.74 22.12 -6.12
C ILE A 191 11.24 22.25 -7.55
N GLU A 192 10.88 21.12 -8.16
CA GLU A 192 10.29 21.07 -9.50
C GLU A 192 8.78 20.79 -9.41
N PRO A 193 7.97 21.23 -10.39
CA PRO A 193 6.56 20.85 -10.46
C PRO A 193 6.38 19.34 -10.60
N GLU A 194 5.25 18.81 -10.14
CA GLU A 194 4.93 17.37 -10.20
C GLU A 194 5.21 16.78 -11.60
N HIS A 195 6.02 15.71 -11.64
CA HIS A 195 6.50 15.09 -12.87
C HIS A 195 6.11 13.60 -12.92
N PRO A 196 5.41 13.10 -13.96
CA PRO A 196 4.90 11.73 -14.01
C PRO A 196 5.96 10.65 -13.78
N VAL A 197 7.16 10.80 -14.35
CA VAL A 197 8.27 9.86 -14.12
C VAL A 197 8.68 9.80 -12.65
N GLU A 198 8.68 10.92 -11.92
CA GLU A 198 9.01 10.95 -10.49
C GLU A 198 7.90 10.30 -9.68
N SER A 199 6.64 10.63 -9.95
CA SER A 199 5.47 10.04 -9.29
C SER A 199 5.38 8.52 -9.53
N ALA A 200 5.64 8.04 -10.74
CA ALA A 200 5.69 6.61 -11.06
C ALA A 200 6.79 5.89 -10.27
N ARG A 201 8.00 6.46 -10.22
CA ARG A 201 9.12 5.92 -9.41
C ARG A 201 8.83 5.96 -7.92
N ALA A 202 8.16 6.99 -7.42
CA ALA A 202 7.81 7.08 -6.00
C ALA A 202 6.76 6.03 -5.60
N ALA A 203 5.73 5.81 -6.42
CA ALA A 203 4.77 4.73 -6.21
C ALA A 203 5.43 3.35 -6.28
N LEU A 204 6.32 3.14 -7.26
CA LEU A 204 7.10 1.92 -7.37
C LEU A 204 7.96 1.67 -6.12
N ASP A 205 8.62 2.69 -5.59
CA ASP A 205 9.48 2.56 -4.41
C ASP A 205 8.68 2.32 -3.12
N LEU A 206 7.48 2.92 -3.01
CA LEU A 206 6.52 2.59 -1.95
C LEU A 206 6.11 1.12 -2.03
N PHE A 207 5.75 0.63 -3.22
CA PHE A 207 5.47 -0.80 -3.43
C PHE A 207 6.68 -1.66 -3.06
N ARG A 208 7.87 -1.42 -3.62
CA ARG A 208 9.10 -2.19 -3.32
C ARG A 208 9.45 -2.22 -1.83
N SER A 209 9.20 -1.12 -1.09
CA SER A 209 9.40 -1.09 0.38
C SER A 209 8.44 -2.00 1.16
N THR A 210 7.38 -2.49 0.53
CA THR A 210 6.33 -3.32 1.14
C THR A 210 6.00 -4.58 0.33
N GLU A 211 6.75 -4.89 -0.72
CA GLU A 211 6.42 -5.90 -1.75
C GLU A 211 6.16 -7.29 -1.15
N GLN A 212 7.06 -7.78 -0.30
CA GLN A 212 6.88 -9.07 0.36
C GLN A 212 5.56 -9.11 1.15
N ARG A 213 5.27 -8.07 1.94
CA ARG A 213 4.02 -7.96 2.71
C ARG A 213 2.79 -7.83 1.80
N TRP A 214 2.93 -7.22 0.63
CA TRP A 214 1.86 -7.08 -0.34
C TRP A 214 1.48 -8.44 -0.94
N GLU A 215 2.47 -9.16 -1.46
CA GLU A 215 2.27 -10.46 -2.10
C GLU A 215 1.88 -11.54 -1.07
N ASP A 216 2.47 -11.54 0.15
CA ASP A 216 2.05 -12.42 1.26
C ASP A 216 0.56 -12.27 1.59
N LEU A 217 0.00 -11.06 1.50
CA LEU A 217 -1.43 -10.81 1.73
C LEU A 217 -2.28 -11.34 0.58
N ILE A 218 -1.86 -11.12 -0.68
CA ILE A 218 -2.53 -11.66 -1.86
C ILE A 218 -2.55 -13.19 -1.84
N ASP A 219 -1.43 -13.85 -1.50
CA ASP A 219 -1.32 -15.31 -1.40
C ASP A 219 -2.17 -15.90 -0.27
N GLN A 220 -2.42 -15.12 0.80
CA GLN A 220 -3.40 -15.47 1.84
C GLN A 220 -4.87 -15.28 1.39
N GLY A 221 -5.13 -14.90 0.13
CA GLY A 221 -6.46 -14.57 -0.38
C GLY A 221 -7.02 -13.25 0.15
N ARG A 222 -6.16 -12.35 0.65
CA ARG A 222 -6.55 -11.08 1.27
C ARG A 222 -6.15 -9.91 0.38
N TRP A 223 -7.14 -9.23 -0.18
CA TRP A 223 -6.91 -7.98 -0.89
C TRP A 223 -6.43 -6.89 0.09
N PRO A 224 -5.24 -6.28 -0.07
CA PRO A 224 -4.64 -5.42 0.95
C PRO A 224 -4.95 -3.91 0.75
N CYS A 225 -5.89 -3.57 -0.13
CA CYS A 225 -6.30 -2.21 -0.43
C CYS A 225 -7.78 -1.99 -0.12
N SER A 226 -8.15 -0.75 0.24
CA SER A 226 -9.54 -0.30 0.19
C SER A 226 -10.07 -0.31 -1.26
N LEU A 227 -11.40 -0.35 -1.40
CA LEU A 227 -12.03 -0.30 -2.72
C LEU A 227 -11.85 1.09 -3.35
N PRO A 228 -11.55 1.17 -4.66
CA PRO A 228 -11.53 2.45 -5.38
C PRO A 228 -12.94 3.07 -5.43
N PRO A 229 -13.07 4.38 -5.72
CA PRO A 229 -14.39 5.01 -5.86
C PRO A 229 -15.23 4.31 -6.92
N GLN A 230 -16.50 4.01 -6.60
CA GLN A 230 -17.38 3.13 -7.41
C GLN A 230 -17.50 3.53 -8.88
N ILE A 231 -17.42 4.83 -9.19
CA ILE A 231 -17.45 5.36 -10.57
C ILE A 231 -16.32 4.82 -11.46
N TYR A 232 -15.23 4.31 -10.88
CA TYR A 232 -14.11 3.74 -11.60
C TYR A 232 -14.14 2.21 -11.68
N GLY A 233 -15.19 1.55 -11.15
CA GLY A 233 -15.28 0.09 -11.16
C GLY A 233 -15.18 -0.54 -12.56
N VAL A 234 -15.62 0.17 -13.60
CA VAL A 234 -15.55 -0.25 -15.02
C VAL A 234 -14.11 -0.43 -15.55
N TYR A 235 -13.12 0.15 -14.88
CA TYR A 235 -11.71 0.05 -15.27
C TYR A 235 -10.98 -1.12 -14.59
N PHE A 236 -11.68 -1.89 -13.75
CA PHE A 236 -11.13 -3.07 -13.10
C PHE A 236 -11.90 -4.32 -13.52
N THR A 237 -11.17 -5.36 -13.94
CA THR A 237 -11.73 -6.67 -14.37
C THR A 237 -11.37 -7.80 -13.41
#